data_AF-A0A9E5GSN6-F1
#
_entry.id   AF-A0A9E5GSN6-F1
#
_cell.length_a   1.000
_cell.length_b   1.000
_cell.length_c   1.000
_cell.angle_alpha   90.00
_cell.angle_beta   90.00
_cell.angle_gamma   90.00
#
_symmetry.space_group_name_H-M   'P 1'
#
loop_
_entity.id
_entity.type
_entity.pdbx_description
1 polymer ?
#
loop_
_entity_poly.entity_id
_entity_poly.type
_entity_poly.pdbx_seq_one_letter_code
_entity_poly.pdbx_strand_id
1 'polypeptide(L)'
;MLVIVLGLVLLSIFILKSIKEIPVIYARRGKIEESSFLPIPMNPVGMVPIIFSIAFVSFPYLLSKLIVQLQPANVKLMAMGNRIEANLNIYTQQP
;
A
#
# COMPACT_ATOMS: atom_id res chain seq x y z
N MET A 1 14.17 12.88 -11.36
CA MET A 1 12.75 12.49 -11.47
C MET A 1 12.58 11.21 -12.28
N LEU A 2 12.84 11.20 -13.59
CA LEU A 2 12.53 10.05 -14.46
C LEU A 2 13.27 8.74 -14.07
N VAL A 3 14.57 8.81 -13.75
CA VAL A 3 15.36 7.64 -13.30
C VAL A 3 14.83 7.05 -11.99
N ILE A 4 14.43 7.91 -11.05
CA ILE A 4 13.88 7.49 -9.75
C ILE A 4 12.54 6.80 -9.95
N VAL A 5 11.67 7.36 -10.79
CA VAL A 5 10.36 6.78 -11.12
C VAL A 5 10.54 5.41 -11.78
N LEU A 6 11.42 5.29 -12.78
CA LEU A 6 11.71 4.00 -13.43
C LEU A 6 12.24 2.96 -12.44
N GLY A 7 13.15 3.35 -11.54
CA GLY A 7 13.68 2.48 -10.49
C GLY A 7 12.57 1.96 -9.57
N LEU A 8 11.68 2.84 -9.12
CA LEU A 8 10.54 2.45 -8.27
C LEU A 8 9.54 1.54 -8.99
N VAL A 9 9.27 1.80 -10.27
CA VAL A 9 8.38 0.95 -11.08
C VAL A 9 8.96 -0.46 -11.25
N LEU A 10 10.24 -0.58 -11.60
CA LEU A 10 10.90 -1.87 -11.75
C LEU A 10 10.91 -2.66 -10.43
N LEU A 11 11.23 -1.99 -9.32
CA LEU A 11 11.21 -2.59 -7.99
C LEU A 11 9.81 -3.08 -7.60
N SER A 12 8.79 -2.26 -7.86
CA SER A 12 7.39 -2.60 -7.58
C SER A 12 6.96 -3.84 -8.37
N ILE A 13 7.28 -3.91 -9.66
CA ILE A 13 6.98 -5.07 -10.50
C ILE A 13 7.69 -6.33 -9.98
N PHE A 14 8.97 -6.21 -9.60
CA PHE A 14 9.74 -7.34 -9.08
C PHE A 14 9.12 -7.93 -7.81
N ILE A 15 8.73 -7.07 -6.87
CA ILE A 15 8.10 -7.50 -5.61
C ILE A 15 6.72 -8.12 -5.86
N LEU A 16 5.91 -7.53 -6.75
CA LEU A 16 4.55 -7.99 -7.01
C LEU A 16 4.48 -9.28 -7.83
N LYS A 17 5.41 -9.49 -8.76
CA LYS A 17 5.43 -10.70 -9.63
C LYS A 17 6.15 -11.90 -9.03
N SER A 18 6.73 -11.76 -7.84
CA SER A 18 7.48 -12.85 -7.23
C SER A 18 6.56 -14.03 -6.87
N ILE A 19 6.85 -15.20 -7.43
CA ILE A 19 6.18 -16.47 -7.12
C ILE A 19 7.21 -17.41 -6.46
N LYS A 20 6.74 -18.18 -5.49
CA LYS A 20 7.52 -19.21 -4.83
C LYS A 20 6.96 -20.57 -5.22
N GLU A 21 7.81 -21.37 -5.85
CA GLU A 21 7.47 -22.77 -6.20
C GLU A 21 7.72 -23.65 -4.97
N ILE A 22 6.69 -24.38 -4.55
CA ILE A 22 6.80 -25.35 -3.46
C ILE A 22 6.71 -26.75 -4.07
N PRO A 23 7.71 -27.63 -3.87
CA PRO A 23 7.67 -28.99 -4.39
C PRO A 23 6.62 -29.81 -3.63
N VAL A 24 5.79 -30.51 -4.38
CA VAL A 24 4.75 -31.43 -3.88
C VAL A 24 5.08 -32.82 -4.43
N ILE A 25 5.25 -33.78 -3.52
CA ILE A 25 5.50 -35.18 -3.85
C ILE A 25 4.18 -35.93 -3.66
N TYR A 26 3.64 -36.52 -4.73
CA TYR A 26 2.42 -37.32 -4.64
C TYR A 26 2.75 -38.76 -4.25
N ALA A 27 2.15 -39.23 -3.16
CA ALA A 27 2.23 -40.63 -2.76
C ALA A 27 1.37 -41.50 -3.70
N ARG A 28 1.99 -42.04 -4.75
CA ARG A 28 1.34 -43.02 -5.65
C ARG A 28 1.75 -44.43 -5.26
N ARG A 29 0.82 -45.38 -5.30
CA ARG A 29 1.11 -46.81 -5.08
C ARG A 29 1.81 -47.37 -6.33
N GLY A 30 3.13 -47.22 -6.41
CA GLY A 30 4.00 -47.67 -7.51
C GLY A 30 5.35 -46.94 -7.51
N LYS A 31 6.38 -47.50 -8.19
CA LYS A 31 7.80 -47.05 -8.18
C LYS A 31 8.09 -45.65 -8.76
N ILE A 32 7.08 -44.86 -9.10
CA ILE A 32 7.26 -43.57 -9.78
C ILE A 32 6.67 -42.49 -8.86
N GLU A 33 7.56 -41.82 -8.14
CA GLU A 33 7.21 -40.58 -7.45
C GLU A 33 7.11 -39.46 -8.48
N GLU A 34 5.91 -38.94 -8.68
CA GLU A 34 5.67 -37.79 -9.54
C GLU A 34 5.84 -36.53 -8.68
N SER A 35 6.93 -35.79 -8.90
CA SER A 35 7.17 -34.50 -8.27
C SER A 35 6.53 -33.40 -9.13
N SER A 36 5.75 -32.54 -8.50
CA SER A 36 5.15 -31.36 -9.13
C SER A 36 5.48 -30.11 -8.32
N PHE A 37 5.52 -28.95 -8.96
CA PHE A 37 5.72 -27.67 -8.29
C PHE A 37 4.39 -26.94 -8.21
N LEU A 38 3.98 -26.58 -7.00
CA LEU A 38 2.84 -25.70 -6.79
C LEU A 38 3.34 -24.25 -6.70
N PRO A 39 3.05 -23.38 -7.70
CA PRO A 39 3.42 -21.98 -7.61
C PRO A 39 2.48 -21.24 -6.66
N ILE A 40 3.03 -20.61 -5.63
CA ILE A 40 2.28 -19.74 -4.71
C ILE A 40 2.83 -18.31 -4.83
N PRO A 41 1.97 -17.28 -4.96
CA PRO A 41 2.44 -15.90 -4.95
C PRO A 41 3.16 -15.57 -3.63
N MET A 42 4.31 -14.88 -3.70
CA MET A 42 5.04 -14.48 -2.49
C MET A 42 4.32 -13.44 -1.64
N ASN A 43 3.45 -12.63 -2.26
CA ASN A 43 2.60 -11.68 -1.56
C ASN A 43 1.11 -12.09 -1.63
N PRO A 44 0.67 -13.11 -0.87
CA PRO A 44 -0.71 -13.57 -0.88
C PRO A 44 -1.68 -12.58 -0.20
N VAL A 45 -1.16 -11.57 0.51
CA VAL A 45 -1.92 -10.59 1.29
C VAL A 45 -2.69 -9.60 0.40
N GLY A 46 -2.30 -9.49 -0.88
CA GLY A 46 -2.98 -8.64 -1.85
C GLY A 46 -2.77 -7.14 -1.62
N MET A 47 -3.57 -6.32 -2.32
CA MET A 47 -3.43 -4.85 -2.31
C MET A 47 -4.14 -4.16 -1.14
N VAL A 48 -5.02 -4.88 -0.42
CA VAL A 48 -5.93 -4.30 0.56
C VAL A 48 -5.19 -3.59 1.71
N PRO A 49 -4.17 -4.19 2.36
CA PRO A 49 -3.51 -3.50 3.49
C PRO A 49 -2.69 -2.27 3.06
N ILE A 50 -2.14 -2.27 1.85
CA ILE A 50 -1.41 -1.13 1.30
C ILE A 50 -2.36 0.05 1.11
N ILE A 51 -3.52 -0.21 0.50
CA ILE A 51 -4.57 0.80 0.26
C ILE A 51 -5.15 1.29 1.59
N PHE A 52 -5.37 0.40 2.55
CA PHE A 52 -5.87 0.80 3.86
C PHE A 52 -4.90 1.71 4.60
N SER A 53 -3.60 1.43 4.53
CA SER A 53 -2.55 2.24 5.16
C SER A 53 -2.50 3.66 4.58
N ILE A 54 -2.54 3.79 3.25
CA ILE A 54 -2.53 5.12 2.62
C ILE A 54 -3.84 5.88 2.91
N ALA A 55 -4.98 5.20 2.91
CA ALA A 55 -6.26 5.80 3.27
C ALA A 55 -6.27 6.28 4.73
N PHE A 56 -5.75 5.50 5.66
CA PHE A 56 -5.67 5.86 7.07
C PHE A 56 -4.84 7.13 7.31
N VAL A 57 -3.71 7.28 6.61
CA VAL A 57 -2.86 8.47 6.73
C VAL A 57 -3.48 9.69 6.02
N SER A 58 -4.06 9.50 4.84
CA SER A 58 -4.58 10.60 4.02
C SER A 58 -5.97 11.10 4.44
N PHE A 59 -6.77 10.25 5.07
CA PHE A 59 -8.16 10.56 5.43
C PHE A 59 -8.29 11.71 6.44
N PRO A 60 -7.54 11.75 7.57
CA PRO A 60 -7.62 12.87 8.51
C PRO A 60 -7.22 14.20 7.87
N TYR A 61 -6.23 14.16 6.96
CA TYR A 61 -5.81 15.33 6.21
C TYR A 61 -6.91 15.86 5.30
N LEU A 62 -7.60 14.97 4.56
CA LEU A 62 -8.71 15.36 3.70
C LEU A 62 -9.86 15.99 4.50
N LEU A 63 -10.20 15.40 5.65
CA LEU A 63 -11.20 15.97 6.56
C LEU A 63 -10.79 17.34 7.07
N SER A 64 -9.52 17.52 7.44
CA SER A 64 -8.99 18.81 7.86
C SER A 64 -9.14 19.89 6.79
N LYS A 65 -8.81 19.56 5.53
CA LYS A 65 -8.98 20.47 4.40
C LYS A 65 -10.43 20.88 4.21
N LEU A 66 -11.36 19.93 4.32
CA LEU A 66 -12.80 20.22 4.24
C LEU A 66 -13.25 21.16 5.37
N ILE A 67 -12.80 20.91 6.61
CA ILE A 67 -13.14 21.75 7.77
C ILE A 67 -12.62 23.18 7.58
N VAL A 68 -11.35 23.34 7.18
CA VAL A 68 -10.75 24.67 6.97
C VAL A 68 -11.46 25.40 5.82
N GLN A 69 -11.82 24.70 4.75
CA GLN A 69 -12.53 25.29 3.61
C GLN A 69 -13.95 25.77 3.97
N LEU A 70 -14.66 25.08 4.86
CA LEU A 70 -16.01 25.43 5.29
C LEU A 70 -16.06 26.53 6.36
N GLN A 71 -14.90 26.98 6.88
CA GLN A 71 -14.75 28.07 7.87
C GLN A 71 -15.82 28.04 8.99
N PRO A 72 -15.92 26.94 9.76
CA PRO A 72 -16.90 26.84 10.82
C PRO A 72 -16.67 27.93 11.89
N ALA A 73 -17.76 28.54 12.37
CA ALA A 73 -17.73 29.55 13.43
C ALA A 73 -17.11 29.06 14.75
N ASN A 74 -16.91 27.75 14.89
CA ASN A 74 -16.31 27.14 16.07
C ASN A 74 -14.77 27.18 16.02
N VAL A 75 -14.19 28.08 16.82
CA VAL A 75 -12.74 28.33 16.90
C VAL A 75 -11.93 27.07 17.26
N LYS A 76 -12.50 26.16 18.07
CA LYS A 76 -11.84 24.90 18.44
C LYS A 76 -11.70 23.94 17.26
N LEU A 77 -12.69 23.93 16.37
CA LEU A 77 -12.70 23.05 15.20
C LEU A 77 -11.73 23.58 14.12
N MET A 78 -11.66 24.89 13.96
CA MET A 78 -10.64 25.56 13.13
C MET A 78 -9.22 25.32 13.64
N ALA A 79 -8.98 25.42 14.94
CA ALA A 79 -7.67 25.15 15.53
C ALA A 79 -7.25 23.67 15.36
N MET A 80 -8.21 22.73 15.45
CA MET A 80 -7.95 21.32 15.20
C MET A 80 -7.65 21.03 13.72
N GLY A 81 -8.39 21.64 12.79
CA GLY A 81 -8.08 21.57 11.36
C GLY A 81 -6.68 22.09 11.06
N ASN A 82 -6.35 23.30 11.52
CA ASN A 82 -5.01 23.86 11.29
C ASN A 82 -3.87 23.00 11.88
N ARG A 83 -4.10 22.33 13.02
CA ARG A 83 -3.13 21.40 13.61
C ARG A 83 -2.96 20.12 12.80
N ILE A 84 -4.05 19.55 12.30
CA ILE A 84 -4.01 18.35 11.45
C ILE A 84 -3.33 18.69 10.13
N GLU A 85 -3.66 19.82 9.53
CA GLU A 85 -2.99 20.31 8.32
C GLU A 85 -1.49 20.54 8.55
N ALA A 86 -1.07 21.15 9.66
CA ALA A 86 0.34 21.38 9.93
C ALA A 86 1.16 20.08 10.09
N ASN A 87 0.57 19.02 10.65
CA ASN A 87 1.31 17.79 10.97
C ASN A 87 1.13 16.67 9.92
N LEU A 88 0.03 16.68 9.17
CA LEU A 88 -0.35 15.60 8.24
C LEU A 88 -0.43 16.07 6.78
N ASN A 89 0.18 17.21 6.44
CA ASN A 89 0.25 17.67 5.06
C ASN A 89 1.25 16.85 4.23
N ILE A 90 0.72 15.77 3.65
CA ILE A 90 1.40 14.84 2.75
C ILE A 90 1.62 15.41 1.33
N TYR A 91 1.17 16.62 1.03
CA TYR A 91 1.28 17.28 -0.29
C TYR A 91 2.27 18.47 -0.30
N THR A 92 3.09 18.64 0.74
CA THR A 92 4.03 19.77 0.88
C THR A 92 5.23 19.77 -0.07
N GLN A 93 5.29 18.87 -1.05
CA GLN A 93 6.35 18.93 -2.06
C GLN A 93 5.87 19.83 -3.21
N GLN A 94 6.09 21.15 -3.06
CA GLN A 94 6.36 21.99 -4.22
C GLN A 94 7.56 21.37 -4.98
N PRO A 95 7.53 21.38 -6.31
CA PRO A 95 8.41 20.55 -7.16
C PRO A 95 9.90 20.70 -6.86
#